data_AF-L9X2R1-F1
#
_entry.id   AF-L9X2R1-F1
#
_cell.length_a   1.000
_cell.length_b   1.000
_cell.length_c   1.000
_cell.angle_alpha   90.00
_cell.angle_beta   90.00
_cell.angle_gamma   90.00
#
_symmetry.space_group_name_H-M   'P 1'
#
loop_
_entity.id
_entity.type
_entity.pdbx_description
1 polymer ?
#
loop_
_entity_poly.entity_id
_entity_poly.type
_entity_poly.pdbx_seq_one_letter_code
_entity_poly.pdbx_strand_id
1 'polypeptide(L)'
;MDNLGQLSEPITLEIEDGFVTDVNGGEQADELRTLIKESDENAGNLAEFAIGTNPKAKLIGNLAEDKKRAGTVHFAIGDNESLGGSLKSEIHLDGVVRTPTVYLDDQVVVDDGELVDDIIG
;
A
#
# COMPACT_ATOMS: atom_id res chain seq x y z
N MET A 1 -6.87 -4.94 1.59
CA MET A 1 -5.65 -5.39 0.92
C MET A 1 -6.06 -6.40 -0.13
N ASP A 2 -5.43 -6.40 -1.30
CA ASP A 2 -5.75 -7.36 -2.35
C ASP A 2 -5.62 -8.79 -1.86
N ASN A 3 -6.46 -9.67 -2.42
CA ASN A 3 -6.58 -11.10 -2.09
C ASN A 3 -6.96 -11.45 -0.63
N LEU A 4 -6.97 -10.49 0.30
CA LEU A 4 -7.39 -10.67 1.69
C LEU A 4 -8.78 -10.07 1.98
N GLY A 5 -9.32 -9.31 1.02
CA GLY A 5 -10.59 -8.59 1.17
C GLY A 5 -10.50 -7.40 2.13
N GLN A 6 -11.64 -7.09 2.76
CA GLN A 6 -11.69 -6.06 3.78
C GLN A 6 -11.05 -6.57 5.07
N LEU A 7 -10.07 -5.82 5.57
CA LEU A 7 -9.38 -6.16 6.81
C LEU A 7 -10.32 -5.98 8.01
N SER A 8 -10.38 -7.01 8.85
CA SER A 8 -11.07 -7.00 10.14
C SER A 8 -10.29 -6.24 11.21
N GLU A 9 -8.96 -6.26 11.11
CA GLU A 9 -8.00 -5.50 11.91
C GLU A 9 -6.80 -5.05 11.05
N PRO A 10 -6.04 -4.01 11.45
CA PRO A 10 -4.87 -3.57 10.70
C PRO A 10 -3.79 -4.66 10.59
N ILE A 11 -3.13 -4.70 9.44
CA ILE A 11 -1.88 -5.46 9.24
C ILE A 11 -0.72 -4.44 9.26
N THR A 12 0.36 -4.79 9.93
CA THR A 12 1.60 -4.01 9.94
C THR A 12 2.66 -4.73 9.14
N LEU A 13 3.28 -4.05 8.17
CA LEU A 13 4.41 -4.56 7.41
C LEU A 13 5.68 -3.84 7.88
N GLU A 14 6.71 -4.61 8.21
CA GLU A 14 8.07 -4.09 8.38
C GLU A 14 8.79 -4.23 7.06
N ILE A 15 9.44 -3.15 6.61
CA ILE A 15 10.12 -3.08 5.32
C ILE A 15 11.55 -2.58 5.56
N GLU A 16 12.54 -3.34 5.11
CA GLU A 16 13.95 -2.99 5.14
C GLU A 16 14.56 -3.21 3.75
N ASP A 17 15.42 -2.28 3.31
CA ASP A 17 16.08 -2.33 1.99
C ASP A 17 15.14 -2.59 0.80
N GLY A 18 13.89 -2.11 0.91
CA GLY A 18 12.86 -2.23 -0.13
C GLY A 18 12.09 -3.55 -0.10
N PHE A 19 12.28 -4.41 0.90
CA PHE A 19 11.60 -5.71 1.03
C PHE A 19 10.89 -5.85 2.37
N VAL A 20 9.74 -6.51 2.35
CA VAL A 20 9.01 -6.93 3.55
C VAL A 20 9.86 -7.94 4.33
N THR A 21 10.18 -7.59 5.58
CA THR A 21 10.95 -8.44 6.51
C THR A 21 10.07 -9.10 7.56
N ASP A 22 8.97 -8.45 7.94
CA ASP A 22 7.98 -9.00 8.85
C ASP A 22 6.57 -8.50 8.51
N VAL A 23 5.57 -9.28 8.92
CA VAL A 23 4.15 -9.01 8.72
C VAL A 23 3.46 -9.32 10.03
N ASN A 24 2.83 -8.35 10.67
CA ASN A 24 2.22 -8.48 11.99
C ASN A 24 0.71 -8.21 11.95
N GLY A 25 -0.06 -8.88 12.81
CA GLY A 25 -1.52 -8.79 12.89
C GLY A 25 -2.16 -10.15 13.21
N GLY A 26 -3.48 -10.25 13.00
CA GLY A 26 -4.27 -11.48 13.18
C GLY A 26 -4.28 -12.41 11.97
N GLU A 27 -5.39 -13.14 11.78
CA GLU A 27 -5.53 -14.21 10.78
C GLU A 27 -5.22 -13.75 9.34
N GLN A 28 -5.69 -12.55 8.96
CA GLN A 28 -5.40 -11.99 7.63
C GLN A 28 -3.91 -11.64 7.45
N ALA A 29 -3.16 -11.38 8.52
CA ALA A 29 -1.71 -11.22 8.46
C ALA A 29 -1.00 -12.57 8.23
N ASP A 30 -1.50 -13.66 8.83
CA ASP A 30 -1.01 -15.02 8.58
C ASP A 30 -1.22 -15.46 7.13
N GLU A 31 -2.39 -15.14 6.57
CA GLU A 31 -2.69 -15.38 5.15
C GLU A 31 -1.72 -14.61 4.25
N LEU A 32 -1.46 -13.34 4.54
CA LEU A 32 -0.50 -12.53 3.80
C LEU A 32 0.93 -13.09 3.87
N ARG A 33 1.39 -13.48 5.07
CA ARG A 33 2.69 -14.14 5.26
C ARG A 33 2.82 -15.38 4.38
N THR A 34 1.76 -16.17 4.33
CA THR A 34 1.71 -17.39 3.52
C THR A 34 1.77 -17.06 2.03
N LEU A 35 0.97 -16.10 1.56
CA LEU A 35 0.99 -15.65 0.17
C LEU A 35 2.38 -15.17 -0.28
N ILE A 36 3.04 -14.33 0.52
CA ILE A 36 4.38 -13.82 0.21
C ILE A 36 5.37 -15.00 0.13
N LYS A 37 5.35 -15.90 1.12
CA LYS A 37 6.29 -17.02 1.21
C LYS A 37 6.12 -18.05 0.08
N GLU A 38 4.89 -18.27 -0.38
CA GLU A 38 4.57 -19.29 -1.37
C GLU A 38 4.63 -18.80 -2.83
N SER A 39 4.71 -17.48 -3.05
CA SER A 39 4.77 -16.88 -4.39
C SER A 39 6.16 -17.02 -5.03
N ASP A 40 7.10 -16.16 -4.68
CA ASP A 40 8.44 -16.11 -5.29
C ASP A 40 9.40 -15.23 -4.46
N GLU A 41 10.67 -15.17 -4.85
CA GLU A 41 11.71 -14.42 -4.12
C GLU A 41 11.49 -12.90 -4.08
N ASN A 42 10.73 -12.34 -5.04
CA ASN A 42 10.44 -10.92 -5.14
C ASN A 42 9.05 -10.55 -4.59
N ALA A 43 8.29 -11.51 -4.06
CA ALA A 43 6.94 -11.29 -3.55
C ALA A 43 6.86 -10.22 -2.43
N GLY A 44 7.94 -10.08 -1.65
CA GLY A 44 8.06 -9.07 -0.59
C GLY A 44 8.57 -7.71 -1.06
N ASN A 45 8.92 -7.52 -2.33
CA ASN A 45 9.44 -6.25 -2.84
C ASN A 45 8.39 -5.13 -2.73
N LEU A 46 8.75 -3.94 -2.23
CA LEU A 46 7.89 -2.76 -2.28
C LEU A 46 7.81 -2.25 -3.72
N ALA A 47 6.68 -2.49 -4.37
CA ALA A 47 6.50 -2.34 -5.80
C ALA A 47 5.92 -0.98 -6.23
N GLU A 48 5.03 -0.43 -5.41
CA GLU A 48 4.33 0.82 -5.71
C GLU A 48 4.17 1.64 -4.43
N PHE A 49 4.20 2.96 -4.59
CA PHE A 49 3.73 3.92 -3.60
C PHE A 49 3.01 5.05 -4.32
N ALA A 50 1.80 5.38 -3.89
CA ALA A 50 1.07 6.53 -4.43
C ALA A 50 0.06 7.11 -3.44
N ILE A 51 -0.32 8.35 -3.70
CA ILE A 51 -1.24 9.14 -2.89
C ILE A 51 -2.53 9.31 -3.67
N GLY A 52 -3.66 8.99 -3.04
CA GLY A 52 -4.97 9.25 -3.59
C GLY A 52 -5.27 10.74 -3.63
N THR A 53 -5.77 11.24 -4.76
CA THR A 53 -5.99 12.68 -5.01
C THR A 53 -7.41 13.01 -5.45
N ASN A 54 -8.31 12.02 -5.56
CA ASN A 54 -9.67 12.25 -6.02
C ASN A 54 -10.58 12.63 -4.83
N PRO A 55 -11.05 13.89 -4.73
CA PRO A 55 -11.91 14.32 -3.63
C PRO A 55 -13.33 13.74 -3.72
N LYS A 56 -13.71 13.13 -4.85
CA LYS A 56 -15.02 12.50 -5.03
C LYS A 56 -15.03 11.01 -4.66
N ALA A 57 -13.85 10.39 -4.55
CA ALA A 57 -13.74 8.99 -4.18
C ALA A 57 -13.99 8.79 -2.68
N LYS A 58 -14.54 7.64 -2.32
CA LYS A 58 -15.01 7.33 -0.95
C LYS A 58 -14.42 6.01 -0.49
N LEU A 59 -14.24 5.87 0.83
CA LEU A 59 -13.91 4.58 1.45
C LEU A 59 -15.19 3.73 1.52
N ILE A 60 -15.36 2.85 0.54
CA ILE A 60 -16.53 1.97 0.40
C ILE A 60 -16.17 0.49 0.56
N GLY A 61 -14.91 0.18 0.87
CA GLY A 61 -14.42 -1.20 0.95
C GLY A 61 -14.16 -1.81 -0.43
N ASN A 62 -14.09 -0.99 -1.47
CA ASN A 62 -13.68 -1.40 -2.81
C ASN A 62 -12.30 -0.82 -3.09
N LEU A 63 -11.29 -1.68 -3.23
CA LEU A 63 -9.92 -1.22 -3.30
C LEU A 63 -9.64 -0.24 -4.45
N ALA A 64 -10.29 -0.44 -5.61
CA ALA A 64 -10.10 0.40 -6.79
C ALA A 64 -10.66 1.83 -6.62
N GLU A 65 -11.67 2.02 -5.77
CA GLU A 65 -12.19 3.33 -5.38
C GLU A 65 -11.41 3.89 -4.19
N ASP A 66 -11.22 3.06 -3.16
CA ASP A 66 -10.60 3.44 -1.89
C ASP A 66 -9.19 4.00 -2.11
N LYS A 67 -8.39 3.39 -3.02
CA LYS A 67 -7.02 3.87 -3.32
C LYS A 67 -6.94 5.24 -3.97
N LYS A 68 -8.04 5.70 -4.59
CA LYS A 68 -8.08 7.00 -5.27
C LYS A 68 -8.50 8.13 -4.33
N ARG A 69 -9.07 7.82 -3.17
CA ARG A 69 -9.60 8.83 -2.25
C ARG A 69 -8.52 9.85 -1.88
N ALA A 70 -8.85 11.13 -2.00
CA ALA A 70 -8.01 12.21 -1.52
C ALA A 70 -7.48 11.93 -0.10
N GLY A 71 -6.16 11.95 0.05
CA GLY A 71 -5.46 11.82 1.34
C GLY A 71 -5.16 10.38 1.78
N THR A 72 -5.60 9.36 1.05
CA THR A 72 -5.13 8.00 1.31
C THR A 72 -3.77 7.75 0.70
N VAL A 73 -3.03 6.77 1.23
CA VAL A 73 -1.88 6.17 0.56
C VAL A 73 -2.30 4.78 0.08
N HIS A 74 -1.91 4.44 -1.14
CA HIS A 74 -1.84 3.04 -1.55
C HIS A 74 -0.40 2.66 -1.86
N PHE A 75 -0.09 1.41 -1.60
CA PHE A 75 1.20 0.82 -1.89
C PHE A 75 0.96 -0.59 -2.42
N ALA A 76 1.95 -1.17 -3.08
CA ALA A 76 1.87 -2.57 -3.49
C ALA A 76 3.15 -3.31 -3.13
N ILE A 77 3.04 -4.62 -2.89
CA ILE A 77 4.18 -5.54 -2.82
C ILE A 77 4.18 -6.52 -4.00
N GLY A 78 5.36 -6.96 -4.42
CA GLY A 78 5.57 -7.91 -5.51
C GLY A 78 6.12 -7.26 -6.78
N ASP A 79 5.43 -7.44 -7.89
CA ASP A 79 5.89 -7.07 -9.24
C ASP A 79 5.91 -5.57 -9.43
N ASN A 80 7.05 -5.03 -9.86
CA ASN A 80 7.14 -3.65 -10.33
C ASN A 80 7.60 -3.54 -11.80
N GLU A 81 7.90 -4.64 -12.49
CA GLU A 81 8.25 -4.66 -13.92
C GLU A 81 7.13 -4.01 -14.76
N SER A 82 5.87 -4.31 -14.43
CA SER A 82 4.70 -3.72 -15.08
C SER A 82 4.55 -2.20 -14.87
N LEU A 83 5.22 -1.65 -13.86
CA LEU A 83 5.24 -0.22 -13.51
C LEU A 83 6.54 0.48 -13.92
N GLY A 84 7.42 -0.21 -14.66
CA GLY A 84 8.71 0.31 -15.13
C GLY A 84 9.89 0.10 -14.17
N GLY A 85 9.70 -0.70 -13.12
CA GLY A 85 10.76 -1.21 -12.28
C GLY A 85 11.52 -2.38 -12.92
N SER A 86 12.38 -3.05 -12.15
CA SER A 86 13.26 -4.13 -12.63
C SER A 86 13.01 -5.48 -11.96
N LEU A 87 12.11 -5.56 -10.99
CA LEU A 87 11.82 -6.78 -10.25
C LEU A 87 10.48 -7.35 -10.69
N LYS A 88 10.55 -8.62 -11.08
CA LYS A 88 9.40 -9.40 -11.50
C LYS A 88 8.96 -10.34 -10.38
N SER A 89 7.67 -10.39 -10.11
CA SER A 89 7.04 -11.32 -9.17
C SER A 89 5.75 -11.90 -9.76
N GLU A 90 5.27 -13.01 -9.23
CA GLU A 90 3.99 -13.60 -9.62
C GLU A 90 2.79 -12.84 -9.03
N ILE A 91 3.03 -12.01 -8.01
CA ILE A 91 2.00 -11.24 -7.32
C ILE A 91 2.23 -9.74 -7.46
N HIS A 92 1.14 -8.99 -7.36
CA HIS A 92 1.13 -7.55 -7.15
C HIS A 92 -0.05 -7.26 -6.23
N LEU A 93 0.21 -7.00 -4.94
CA LEU A 93 -0.83 -6.91 -3.91
C LEU A 93 -0.96 -5.48 -3.40
N ASP A 94 -2.04 -4.80 -3.79
CA ASP A 94 -2.37 -3.45 -3.31
C ASP A 94 -2.79 -3.44 -1.82
N GLY A 95 -2.20 -2.55 -1.04
CA GLY A 95 -2.61 -2.14 0.30
C GLY A 95 -3.05 -0.68 0.34
N VAL A 96 -3.92 -0.32 1.29
CA VAL A 96 -4.37 1.08 1.49
C VAL A 96 -4.19 1.47 2.95
N VAL A 97 -3.53 2.59 3.17
CA VAL A 97 -3.45 3.30 4.45
C VAL A 97 -4.44 4.46 4.42
N ARG A 98 -5.41 4.44 5.34
CA ARG A 98 -6.55 5.38 5.33
C ARG A 98 -6.23 6.76 5.89
N THR A 99 -5.39 6.81 6.92
CA THR A 99 -5.03 8.04 7.65
C THR A 99 -3.50 8.15 7.76
N PRO A 100 -2.79 8.25 6.63
CA PRO A 100 -1.33 8.41 6.65
C PRO A 100 -0.94 9.86 6.94
N THR A 101 0.27 10.04 7.47
CA THR A 101 1.03 11.27 7.28
C THR A 101 2.17 10.96 6.32
N VAL A 102 2.31 11.76 5.26
CA VAL A 102 3.32 11.56 4.21
C VAL A 102 4.23 12.77 4.14
N TYR A 103 5.53 12.52 4.19
CA TYR A 103 6.58 13.50 3.98
C TYR A 103 7.25 13.23 2.63
N LEU A 104 7.42 14.29 1.83
CA LEU A 104 8.36 14.32 0.71
C LEU A 104 9.53 15.18 1.16
N ASP A 105 10.67 14.54 1.40
CA ASP A 105 11.80 15.14 2.12
C ASP A 105 11.33 15.76 3.45
N ASP A 106 11.49 17.08 3.62
CA ASP A 106 11.09 17.81 4.84
C ASP A 106 9.65 18.38 4.76
N GLN A 107 8.92 18.13 3.68
CA GLN A 107 7.61 18.71 3.43
C GLN A 107 6.48 17.70 3.69
N VAL A 108 5.55 18.04 4.57
CA VAL A 108 4.30 17.29 4.76
C VAL A 108 3.38 17.52 3.57
N VAL A 109 2.95 16.43 2.92
CA VAL A 109 2.06 16.49 1.75
C VAL A 109 0.70 15.84 1.99
N VAL A 110 0.62 14.96 2.98
CA VAL A 110 -0.61 14.44 3.56
C VAL A 110 -0.43 14.50 5.07
N ASP A 111 -1.40 15.01 5.81
CA ASP A 111 -1.40 15.04 7.27
C ASP A 111 -2.66 14.36 7.80
N ASP A 112 -2.50 13.27 8.55
CA ASP A 112 -3.60 12.46 9.13
C ASP A 112 -4.71 12.10 8.12
N GLY A 113 -4.33 11.78 6.89
CA GLY A 113 -5.27 11.44 5.81
C GLY A 113 -5.91 12.62 5.09
N GLU A 114 -5.42 13.85 5.29
CA GLU A 114 -5.85 15.05 4.58
C GLU A 114 -4.73 15.56 3.67
N LEU A 115 -5.05 15.84 2.40
CA LEU A 115 -4.08 16.43 1.46
C LEU A 115 -3.77 17.86 1.85
N VAL A 116 -2.49 18.24 1.81
CA VAL A 116 -2.06 19.62 2.04
C VAL A 116 -2.20 20.42 0.74
N ASP A 117 -3.08 21.42 0.74
CA ASP A 117 -3.51 22.18 -0.46
C ASP A 117 -2.36 22.90 -1.21
N ASP A 118 -1.27 23.25 -0.53
CA ASP A 118 -0.19 24.08 -1.09
C ASP A 118 0.76 23.35 -2.07
N ILE A 119 0.53 22.05 -2.32
CA ILE A 119 1.45 21.19 -3.09
C ILE A 119 0.86 20.80 -4.45
N ILE A 120 -0.45 21.00 -4.63
CA ILE A 120 -1.19 20.63 -5.85
C ILE A 120 -1.65 21.90 -6.60
N GLY A 121 -0.81 22.95 -6.55
CA GLY A 121 -1.00 24.22 -7.24
C GLY A 121 -0.38 24.24 -8.64
#